data_AF-A0A8S1P2L6-F1
#
_entry.id   AF-A0A8S1P2L6-F1
#
_cell.length_a   1.000
_cell.length_b   1.000
_cell.length_c   1.000
_cell.angle_alpha   90.00
_cell.angle_beta   90.00
_cell.angle_gamma   90.00
#
_symmetry.space_group_name_H-M   'P 1'
#
loop_
_entity.id
_entity.type
_entity.pdbx_description
1 polymer ?
#
loop_
_entity_poly.entity_id
_entity_poly.type
_entity_poly.pdbx_seq_one_letter_code
_entity_poly.pdbx_strand_id
1 'polypeptide(L)'
;MQNLLKSYSQLWVNQIKYEFRHVSIRSKTNSRHRYYATKPQQFYRFYEMRKKFDFKNDDLTFPINIPLKQRYAYRPQRQFKKATPQNDYLNTEIMSGNEILLYLEQLDNLRINEILNSLERLHKFNKGQFNLIEHPWVKAALDKAFLEHNHLTKTQFIQLLNIYSNYGIETPEVWIKFEERMLKLLPNIPAKLFGECVRLFMEKSERSSDEFKKQMSLVIPVHLNKMSPQATAKAFEMVYKYNLMTDYLFFDHFHFILRKRFKWFLMERACPLMLRLLREANFETCEFLWPEVYKQLDAELDRIPKDQCAPIRDELVKIGEAFPSHSQYNNIIIAKKIGARATWEATLGGQARRLSLVEIVKNDILYFKEKQKLFRSQSQQSP
;
A
#
# COMPACT_ATOMS: atom_id res chain seq x y z
N MET A 1 40.32 70.02 6.01
CA MET A 1 39.86 69.95 4.59
C MET A 1 40.56 68.87 3.75
N GLN A 2 41.88 68.70 3.83
CA GLN A 2 42.60 67.73 2.96
C GLN A 2 42.20 66.25 3.15
N ASN A 3 41.77 65.84 4.35
CA ASN A 3 41.34 64.45 4.61
C ASN A 3 39.93 64.13 4.06
N LEU A 4 39.05 65.12 3.95
CA LEU A 4 37.72 64.97 3.33
C LEU A 4 37.82 64.81 1.80
N LEU A 5 38.75 65.52 1.17
CA LEU A 5 39.01 65.39 -0.27
C LEU A 5 39.61 64.03 -0.66
N LYS A 6 40.44 63.42 0.21
CA LYS A 6 40.97 62.06 0.00
C LYS A 6 39.90 60.96 0.17
N SER A 7 38.95 61.16 1.09
CA SER A 7 37.83 60.25 1.31
C SER A 7 36.83 60.27 0.14
N TYR A 8 36.49 61.46 -0.37
CA TYR A 8 35.61 61.61 -1.53
C TYR A 8 36.25 61.06 -2.82
N SER A 9 37.56 61.25 -3.02
CA SER A 9 38.25 60.71 -4.20
C SER A 9 38.36 59.18 -4.17
N GLN A 10 38.56 58.55 -3.00
CA GLN A 10 38.56 57.08 -2.89
C GLN A 10 37.17 56.47 -3.10
N LEU A 11 36.09 57.12 -2.62
CA LEU A 11 34.72 56.70 -2.88
C LEU A 11 34.37 56.82 -4.37
N TRP A 12 34.71 57.93 -5.01
CA TRP A 12 34.51 58.12 -6.46
C TRP A 12 35.31 57.11 -7.30
N VAL A 13 36.57 56.85 -6.95
CA VAL A 13 37.41 55.87 -7.67
C VAL A 13 36.88 54.44 -7.49
N ASN A 14 36.33 54.09 -6.33
CA ASN A 14 35.69 52.80 -6.12
C ASN A 14 34.33 52.69 -6.84
N GLN A 15 33.57 53.78 -6.92
CA GLN A 15 32.28 53.84 -7.63
C GLN A 15 32.49 53.75 -9.15
N ILE A 16 33.49 54.44 -9.70
CA ILE A 16 33.92 54.31 -11.11
C ILE A 16 34.46 52.89 -11.41
N LYS A 17 35.22 52.28 -10.49
CA LYS A 17 35.69 50.89 -10.65
C LYS A 17 34.56 49.86 -10.66
N TYR A 18 33.43 50.16 -10.04
CA TYR A 18 32.22 49.33 -10.12
C TYR A 18 31.43 49.58 -11.41
N GLU A 19 31.39 50.82 -11.91
CA GLU A 19 30.67 51.19 -13.14
C GLU A 19 31.37 50.77 -14.44
N PHE A 20 32.71 50.65 -14.46
CA PHE A 20 33.48 50.32 -15.68
C PHE A 20 34.19 48.96 -15.63
N ARG A 21 33.52 47.90 -15.13
CA ARG A 21 34.00 46.53 -15.36
C ARG A 21 33.79 46.13 -16.82
N HIS A 22 34.77 46.41 -17.66
CA HIS A 22 34.84 45.89 -19.03
C HIS A 22 35.08 44.37 -19.00
N VAL A 23 33.99 43.61 -18.93
CA VAL A 23 34.03 42.15 -19.04
C VAL A 23 34.05 41.77 -20.52
N SER A 24 35.07 41.03 -20.94
CA SER A 24 35.19 40.55 -22.32
C SER A 24 33.97 39.73 -22.75
N ILE A 25 33.67 39.74 -24.05
CA ILE A 25 32.56 38.95 -24.62
C ILE A 25 32.71 37.47 -24.25
N ARG A 26 33.94 36.95 -24.24
CA ARG A 26 34.25 35.57 -23.83
C ARG A 26 33.84 35.31 -22.38
N SER A 27 34.19 36.21 -21.46
CA SER A 27 33.82 36.08 -20.05
C SER A 27 32.31 36.20 -19.84
N LYS A 28 31.64 37.17 -20.48
CA LYS A 28 30.16 37.28 -20.46
C LYS A 28 29.49 36.02 -21.01
N THR A 29 30.02 35.45 -22.09
CA THR A 29 29.48 34.25 -22.74
C THR A 29 29.65 33.02 -21.86
N ASN A 30 30.82 32.83 -21.24
CA ASN A 30 31.09 31.70 -20.35
C ASN A 30 30.23 31.75 -19.09
N SER A 31 30.11 32.92 -18.46
CA SER A 31 29.26 33.10 -17.27
C SER A 31 27.79 32.83 -17.58
N ARG A 32 27.29 33.31 -18.73
CA ARG A 32 25.94 33.02 -19.21
C ARG A 32 25.73 31.53 -19.47
N HIS A 33 26.68 30.85 -20.14
CA HIS A 33 26.56 29.41 -20.39
C HIS A 33 26.50 28.60 -19.09
N ARG A 34 27.36 28.91 -18.11
CA ARG A 34 27.34 28.23 -16.80
C ARG A 34 26.03 28.47 -16.06
N TYR A 35 25.58 29.73 -16.01
CA TYR A 35 24.34 30.09 -15.33
C TYR A 35 23.08 29.47 -15.99
N TYR A 36 23.02 29.44 -17.31
CA TYR A 36 21.87 28.83 -18.01
C TYR A 36 21.90 27.30 -17.92
N ALA A 37 23.08 26.68 -17.92
CA ALA A 37 23.23 25.24 -17.75
C ALA A 37 22.73 24.73 -16.38
N THR A 38 22.85 25.53 -15.32
CA THR A 38 22.34 25.15 -13.97
C THR A 38 20.82 25.28 -13.83
N LYS A 39 20.12 25.86 -14.82
CA LYS A 39 18.67 26.09 -14.78
C LYS A 39 17.94 25.52 -16.00
N PRO A 40 18.02 24.20 -16.25
CA PRO A 40 17.46 23.57 -17.46
C PRO A 40 15.92 23.69 -17.56
N GLN A 41 15.22 23.87 -16.44
CA GLN A 41 13.77 24.10 -16.40
C GLN A 41 13.36 25.49 -16.93
N GLN A 42 14.30 26.44 -16.99
CA GLN A 42 14.09 27.82 -17.44
C GLN A 42 14.79 28.09 -18.79
N PHE A 43 15.94 27.48 -19.03
CA PHE A 43 16.77 27.70 -20.21
C PHE A 43 17.07 26.38 -20.92
N TYR A 44 16.66 26.27 -22.18
CA TYR A 44 16.93 25.10 -23.00
C TYR A 44 18.12 25.35 -23.93
N ARG A 45 18.95 24.32 -24.10
CA ARG A 45 20.09 24.32 -25.03
C ARG A 45 19.61 23.96 -26.43
N PHE A 46 19.88 24.83 -27.40
CA PHE A 46 19.58 24.61 -28.80
C PHE A 46 20.84 24.68 -29.65
N TYR A 47 20.83 23.90 -30.73
CA TYR A 47 21.80 23.99 -31.81
C TYR A 47 21.06 24.47 -33.06
N GLU A 48 21.56 25.53 -33.67
CA GLU A 48 21.00 26.09 -34.89
C GLU A 48 22.13 26.22 -35.91
N MET A 49 21.92 25.84 -37.17
CA MET A 49 22.95 26.04 -38.19
C MET A 49 23.24 27.55 -38.34
N ARG A 50 24.52 27.93 -38.28
CA ARG A 50 24.95 29.34 -38.38
C ARG A 50 24.57 29.97 -39.72
N LYS A 51 24.59 29.16 -40.77
CA LYS A 51 24.27 29.52 -42.16
C LYS A 51 23.67 28.30 -42.85
N LYS A 52 22.83 28.49 -43.87
CA LYS A 52 22.42 27.40 -44.76
C LYS A 52 23.68 26.84 -45.41
N PHE A 53 23.95 25.55 -45.20
CA PHE A 53 25.03 24.85 -45.88
C PHE A 53 24.51 24.43 -47.26
N ASP A 54 25.27 24.72 -48.31
CA ASP A 54 24.87 24.34 -49.66
C ASP A 54 25.29 22.89 -49.93
N PHE A 55 24.34 21.98 -49.73
CA PHE A 55 24.52 20.57 -50.01
C PHE A 55 24.48 20.23 -51.51
N LYS A 56 24.22 21.21 -52.39
CA LYS A 56 24.17 21.04 -53.84
C LYS A 56 25.46 21.45 -54.55
N ASN A 57 26.50 21.79 -53.80
CA ASN A 57 27.80 22.06 -54.40
C ASN A 57 28.44 20.74 -54.88
N ASP A 58 28.78 20.67 -56.16
CA ASP A 58 29.32 19.46 -56.79
C ASP A 58 30.73 19.12 -56.31
N ASP A 59 31.47 20.08 -55.72
CA ASP A 59 32.85 19.93 -55.24
C ASP A 59 32.97 19.65 -53.72
N LEU A 60 31.95 19.04 -53.11
CA LEU A 60 31.97 18.75 -51.67
C LEU A 60 32.90 17.58 -51.31
N THR A 61 33.81 17.81 -50.37
CA THR A 61 34.69 16.78 -49.79
C THR A 61 34.23 16.39 -48.38
N PHE A 62 33.99 15.10 -48.15
CA PHE A 62 33.54 14.56 -46.87
C PHE A 62 34.69 13.96 -46.04
N PRO A 63 34.64 14.04 -44.70
CA PRO A 63 33.55 14.55 -43.86
C PRO A 63 33.53 16.08 -43.72
N ILE A 64 32.32 16.67 -43.68
CA ILE A 64 32.10 18.13 -43.57
C ILE A 64 31.77 18.52 -42.13
N ASN A 65 32.39 19.59 -41.63
CA ASN A 65 32.05 20.19 -40.34
C ASN A 65 30.94 21.25 -40.48
N ILE A 66 29.70 20.90 -40.16
CA ILE A 66 28.56 21.82 -40.23
C ILE A 66 28.67 22.89 -39.12
N PRO A 67 28.73 24.19 -39.45
CA PRO A 67 28.90 25.23 -38.44
C PRO A 67 27.60 25.43 -37.65
N LEU A 68 27.56 24.93 -36.41
CA LEU A 68 26.45 25.12 -35.49
C LEU A 68 26.66 26.35 -34.59
N LYS A 69 25.56 27.05 -34.29
CA LYS A 69 25.44 28.07 -33.25
C LYS A 69 24.69 27.43 -32.09
N GLN A 70 25.44 27.13 -31.04
CA GLN A 70 24.83 26.75 -29.78
C GLN A 70 24.30 28.01 -29.06
N ARG A 71 23.05 27.97 -28.61
CA ARG A 71 22.48 29.01 -27.75
C ARG A 71 21.62 28.40 -26.66
N TYR A 72 21.66 29.02 -25.47
CA TYR A 72 20.62 28.84 -24.48
C TYR A 72 19.52 29.86 -24.76
N ALA A 73 18.28 29.40 -24.85
CA ALA A 73 17.12 30.26 -24.99
C ALA A 73 16.25 30.13 -23.74
N TYR A 74 15.78 31.27 -23.22
CA TYR A 74 14.78 31.28 -22.15
C TYR A 74 13.47 30.71 -22.69
N ARG A 75 13.10 29.56 -22.18
CA ARG A 75 11.86 28.85 -22.49
C ARG A 75 11.43 28.15 -21.21
N PRO A 76 10.80 28.87 -20.27
CA PRO A 76 10.37 28.26 -19.02
C PRO A 76 9.37 27.16 -19.29
N GLN A 77 9.42 26.11 -18.47
CA GLN A 77 8.46 25.01 -18.53
C GLN A 77 7.02 25.56 -18.42
N ARG A 78 6.25 25.45 -19.51
CA ARG A 78 4.89 26.03 -19.61
C ARG A 78 3.82 25.21 -18.89
N GLN A 79 4.07 23.92 -18.70
CA GLN A 79 3.16 23.01 -18.03
C GLN A 79 3.90 22.32 -16.89
N PHE A 80 3.60 22.73 -15.66
CA PHE A 80 3.91 21.93 -14.49
C PHE A 80 2.96 20.73 -14.53
N LYS A 81 3.53 19.53 -14.74
CA LYS A 81 2.74 18.30 -14.73
C LYS A 81 2.31 18.06 -13.28
N LYS A 82 1.05 18.37 -12.99
CA LYS A 82 0.36 18.32 -11.68
C LYS A 82 0.77 19.47 -10.73
N ALA A 83 -0.22 20.00 -10.02
CA ALA A 83 0.02 20.87 -8.88
C ALA A 83 0.82 20.06 -7.85
N THR A 84 2.07 20.44 -7.60
CA THR A 84 2.87 19.83 -6.54
C THR A 84 2.14 20.12 -5.22
N PRO A 85 1.86 19.09 -4.40
CA PRO A 85 1.31 19.31 -3.08
C PRO A 85 2.17 20.31 -2.32
N GLN A 86 1.54 21.26 -1.62
CA GLN A 86 2.28 22.27 -0.84
C GLN A 86 2.92 21.67 0.43
N ASN A 87 2.55 20.44 0.78
CA ASN A 87 3.06 19.77 1.95
C ASN A 87 4.36 19.03 1.61
N ASP A 88 5.43 19.36 2.35
CA ASP A 88 6.75 18.76 2.19
C ASP A 88 6.83 17.44 2.97
N TYR A 89 5.85 16.55 2.78
CA TYR A 89 5.89 15.21 3.37
C TYR A 89 6.61 14.25 2.43
N LEU A 90 7.42 13.39 3.02
CA LEU A 90 8.10 12.34 2.29
C LEU A 90 7.12 11.27 1.81
N ASN A 91 7.11 10.99 0.51
CA ASN A 91 6.29 9.93 -0.08
C ASN A 91 7.05 8.60 -0.13
N THR A 92 6.83 7.74 0.87
CA THR A 92 7.47 6.42 0.96
C THR A 92 6.91 5.41 -0.04
N GLU A 93 5.78 5.66 -0.69
CA GLU A 93 5.13 4.68 -1.58
C GLU A 93 5.97 4.37 -2.83
N ILE A 94 6.68 5.40 -3.31
CA ILE A 94 7.52 5.36 -4.52
C ILE A 94 8.97 4.98 -4.22
N MET A 95 9.37 4.94 -2.95
CA MET A 95 10.74 4.65 -2.53
C MET A 95 10.99 3.14 -2.46
N SER A 96 12.22 2.75 -2.77
CA SER A 96 12.75 1.42 -2.51
C SER A 96 13.05 1.20 -1.03
N GLY A 97 13.16 -0.07 -0.60
CA GLY A 97 13.47 -0.40 0.80
C GLY A 97 14.79 0.21 1.29
N ASN A 98 15.83 0.23 0.44
CA ASN A 98 17.12 0.81 0.79
C ASN A 98 17.06 2.34 0.95
N GLU A 99 16.29 3.03 0.09
CA GLU A 99 16.09 4.47 0.24
C GLU A 99 15.38 4.81 1.54
N ILE A 100 14.38 4.01 1.94
CA ILE A 100 13.68 4.19 3.22
C ILE A 100 14.65 4.06 4.39
N LEU A 101 15.55 3.06 4.36
CA LEU A 101 16.55 2.89 5.42
C LEU A 101 17.48 4.09 5.56
N LEU A 102 17.89 4.72 4.45
CA LEU A 102 18.70 5.95 4.46
C LEU A 102 17.96 7.13 5.11
N TYR A 103 16.65 7.24 4.91
CA TYR A 103 15.87 8.25 5.63
C TYR A 103 15.71 7.93 7.11
N LEU A 104 15.54 6.64 7.46
CA LEU A 104 15.51 6.18 8.84
C LEU A 104 16.85 6.30 9.55
N GLU A 105 17.97 6.52 8.87
CA GLU A 105 19.23 6.91 9.50
C GLU A 105 19.13 8.32 10.12
N GLN A 106 18.32 9.19 9.53
CA GLN A 106 18.13 10.59 9.93
C GLN A 106 16.80 10.81 10.66
N LEU A 107 16.50 9.97 11.67
CA LEU A 107 15.19 9.96 12.37
C LEU A 107 14.75 11.29 12.93
N ASP A 108 15.68 12.15 13.34
CA ASP A 108 15.36 13.44 13.95
C ASP A 108 14.78 14.45 12.96
N ASN A 109 15.03 14.25 11.67
CA ASN A 109 14.47 15.08 10.61
C ASN A 109 13.08 14.63 10.16
N LEU A 110 12.66 13.42 10.55
CA LEU A 110 11.40 12.84 10.11
C LEU A 110 10.25 13.18 11.06
N ARG A 111 9.10 13.51 10.48
CA ARG A 111 7.84 13.61 11.22
C ARG A 111 7.33 12.21 11.54
N ILE A 112 6.58 12.09 12.63
CA ILE A 112 6.08 10.78 13.09
C ILE A 112 5.27 10.01 12.03
N ASN A 113 4.48 10.70 11.19
CA ASN A 113 3.79 10.06 10.06
C ASN A 113 4.74 9.44 9.04
N GLU A 114 5.86 10.09 8.76
CA GLU A 114 6.86 9.62 7.80
C GLU A 114 7.58 8.40 8.36
N ILE A 115 7.85 8.39 9.67
CA ILE A 115 8.40 7.24 10.38
C ILE A 115 7.44 6.05 10.29
N LEU A 116 6.16 6.24 10.65
CA LEU A 116 5.16 5.16 10.60
C LEU A 116 4.98 4.61 9.18
N ASN A 117 4.86 5.49 8.18
CA ASN A 117 4.73 5.09 6.77
C ASN A 117 5.99 4.37 6.27
N SER A 118 7.18 4.78 6.73
CA SER A 118 8.45 4.13 6.38
C SER A 118 8.51 2.71 6.94
N LEU A 119 8.19 2.53 8.22
CA LEU A 119 8.18 1.23 8.88
C LEU A 119 7.16 0.27 8.25
N GLU A 120 5.94 0.74 8.01
CA GLU A 120 4.90 -0.08 7.38
C GLU A 120 5.31 -0.53 5.98
N ARG A 121 5.92 0.38 5.20
CA ARG A 121 6.35 0.10 3.83
C ARG A 121 7.56 -0.83 3.80
N LEU A 122 8.52 -0.64 4.69
CA LEU A 122 9.71 -1.49 4.79
C LEU A 122 9.33 -2.94 5.11
N HIS A 123 8.37 -3.15 6.01
CA HIS A 123 7.84 -4.49 6.29
C HIS A 123 7.24 -5.16 5.05
N LYS A 124 6.47 -4.42 4.22
CA LYS A 124 5.91 -4.93 2.96
C LYS A 124 6.98 -5.38 1.96
N PHE A 125 8.13 -4.71 1.94
CA PHE A 125 9.26 -5.11 1.10
C PHE A 125 10.00 -6.34 1.64
N ASN A 126 10.07 -6.49 2.96
CA ASN A 126 10.89 -7.49 3.61
C ASN A 126 10.43 -8.95 3.41
N LYS A 127 9.17 -9.23 3.03
CA LYS A 127 8.65 -10.61 2.75
C LYS A 127 9.12 -11.72 3.73
N GLY A 128 9.45 -11.37 4.98
CA GLY A 128 9.99 -12.29 5.99
C GLY A 128 11.45 -12.73 5.79
N GLN A 129 12.25 -12.07 4.95
CA GLN A 129 13.64 -12.46 4.66
C GLN A 129 14.61 -12.07 5.77
N PHE A 130 14.42 -10.91 6.40
CA PHE A 130 15.32 -10.38 7.43
C PHE A 130 14.59 -10.07 8.73
N ASN A 131 15.26 -10.26 9.87
CA ASN A 131 14.75 -9.76 11.14
C ASN A 131 15.00 -8.25 11.25
N LEU A 132 14.03 -7.44 10.79
CA LEU A 132 14.16 -5.99 10.79
C LEU A 132 14.17 -5.38 12.18
N ILE A 133 13.69 -6.07 13.23
CA ILE A 133 13.70 -5.53 14.59
C ILE A 133 15.13 -5.33 15.10
N GLU A 134 16.06 -6.19 14.66
CA GLU A 134 17.47 -6.11 15.04
C GLU A 134 18.21 -4.99 14.31
N HIS A 135 17.65 -4.46 13.22
CA HIS A 135 18.31 -3.42 12.45
C HIS A 135 18.35 -2.10 13.26
N PRO A 136 19.53 -1.48 13.46
CA PRO A 136 19.70 -0.33 14.37
C PRO A 136 18.72 0.83 14.12
N TRP A 137 18.60 1.26 12.86
CA TRP A 137 17.72 2.38 12.49
C TRP A 137 16.23 2.05 12.59
N VAL A 138 15.87 0.79 12.35
CA VAL A 138 14.48 0.34 12.46
C VAL A 138 14.08 0.25 13.93
N LYS A 139 14.96 -0.30 14.77
CA LYS A 139 14.78 -0.34 16.22
C LYS A 139 14.62 1.07 16.79
N ALA A 140 15.52 1.99 16.45
CA ALA A 140 15.44 3.37 16.90
C ALA A 140 14.15 4.08 16.43
N ALA A 141 13.70 3.80 15.20
CA ALA A 141 12.43 4.32 14.68
C ALA A 141 11.21 3.78 15.44
N LEU A 142 11.20 2.48 15.75
CA LEU A 142 10.17 1.84 16.57
C LEU A 142 10.16 2.46 17.98
N ASP A 143 11.31 2.57 18.62
CA ASP A 143 11.45 3.13 19.96
C ASP A 143 10.94 4.59 20.01
N LYS A 144 11.31 5.43 19.03
CA LYS A 144 10.81 6.80 18.90
C LYS A 144 9.29 6.84 18.73
N ALA A 145 8.75 6.00 17.86
CA ALA A 145 7.30 5.93 17.65
C ALA A 145 6.54 5.43 18.88
N PHE A 146 7.13 4.52 19.65
CA PHE A 146 6.59 4.07 20.91
C PHE A 146 6.62 5.15 21.98
N LEU A 147 7.68 5.94 22.10
CA LEU A 147 7.72 7.05 23.07
C LEU A 147 6.60 8.07 22.81
N GLU A 148 6.28 8.33 21.54
CA GLU A 148 5.25 9.30 21.14
C GLU A 148 3.81 8.75 21.10
N HIS A 149 3.58 7.47 21.45
CA HIS A 149 2.28 6.80 21.28
C HIS A 149 1.08 7.55 21.88
N ASN A 150 1.28 8.28 22.98
CA ASN A 150 0.24 9.07 23.64
C ASN A 150 -0.17 10.33 22.88
N HIS A 151 0.70 10.85 22.01
CA HIS A 151 0.47 12.06 21.22
C HIS A 151 -0.03 11.75 19.81
N LEU A 152 -0.04 10.47 19.42
CA LEU A 152 -0.56 10.04 18.13
C LEU A 152 -2.07 10.26 18.03
N THR A 153 -2.50 10.65 16.82
CA THR A 153 -3.89 10.59 16.41
C THR A 153 -4.38 9.13 16.40
N LYS A 154 -5.69 8.92 16.45
CA LYS A 154 -6.31 7.57 16.45
C LYS A 154 -5.84 6.71 15.27
N THR A 155 -5.73 7.30 14.08
CA THR A 155 -5.27 6.62 12.87
C THR A 155 -3.80 6.21 12.98
N GLN A 156 -2.94 7.14 13.40
CA GLN A 156 -1.51 6.88 13.61
C GLN A 156 -1.27 5.83 14.69
N PHE A 157 -2.03 5.87 15.78
CA PHE A 157 -1.92 4.90 16.86
C PHE A 157 -2.24 3.48 16.37
N ILE A 158 -3.30 3.31 15.59
CA ILE A 158 -3.66 1.99 15.05
C ILE A 158 -2.68 1.54 13.95
N GLN A 159 -2.10 2.48 13.20
CA GLN A 159 -1.00 2.19 12.30
C GLN A 159 0.23 1.69 13.08
N LEU A 160 0.56 2.32 14.21
CA LEU A 160 1.63 1.87 15.11
C LEU A 160 1.36 0.45 15.64
N LEU A 161 0.15 0.16 16.12
CA LEU A 161 -0.22 -1.20 16.58
C LEU A 161 -0.04 -2.24 15.46
N ASN A 162 -0.45 -1.90 14.23
CA ASN A 162 -0.25 -2.75 13.07
C ASN A 162 1.23 -2.99 12.75
N ILE A 163 2.05 -1.94 12.81
CA ILE A 163 3.50 -2.04 12.64
C ILE A 163 4.07 -3.01 13.69
N TYR A 164 3.80 -2.79 14.97
CA TYR A 164 4.29 -3.66 16.03
C TYR A 164 3.85 -5.12 15.86
N SER A 165 2.58 -5.34 15.50
CA SER A 165 2.07 -6.68 15.20
C SER A 165 2.76 -7.32 14.00
N ASN A 166 3.00 -6.57 12.92
CA ASN A 166 3.60 -7.09 11.69
C ASN A 166 5.07 -7.43 11.89
N TYR A 167 5.79 -6.63 12.68
CA TYR A 167 7.17 -6.91 13.05
C TYR A 167 7.28 -8.11 14.02
N GLY A 168 6.18 -8.56 14.62
CA GLY A 168 6.16 -9.70 15.54
C GLY A 168 6.62 -9.33 16.95
N ILE A 169 6.45 -8.07 17.35
CA ILE A 169 6.78 -7.59 18.69
C ILE A 169 5.65 -7.99 19.64
N GLU A 170 5.92 -8.96 20.52
CA GLU A 170 4.95 -9.49 21.50
C GLU A 170 5.33 -9.16 22.95
N THR A 171 6.21 -8.20 23.16
CA THR A 171 6.69 -7.76 24.48
C THR A 171 5.52 -7.28 25.36
N PRO A 172 5.21 -7.93 26.49
CA PRO A 172 4.03 -7.60 27.31
C PRO A 172 3.99 -6.15 27.78
N GLU A 173 5.14 -5.58 28.15
CA GLU A 173 5.25 -4.20 28.65
C GLU A 173 4.83 -3.16 27.60
N VAL A 174 5.06 -3.47 26.33
CA VAL A 174 4.65 -2.61 25.20
C VAL A 174 3.14 -2.66 25.03
N TRP A 175 2.57 -3.87 25.03
CA TRP A 175 1.14 -4.09 24.82
C TRP A 175 0.28 -3.58 25.97
N ILE A 176 0.77 -3.61 27.22
CA ILE A 176 0.10 -3.00 28.36
C ILE A 176 -0.06 -1.48 28.15
N LYS A 177 0.98 -0.77 27.70
CA LYS A 177 0.87 0.68 27.41
C LYS A 177 -0.10 0.96 26.26
N PHE A 178 -0.12 0.08 25.26
CA PHE A 178 -1.08 0.18 24.17
C PHE A 178 -2.52 -0.07 24.63
N GLU A 179 -2.74 -1.02 25.53
CA GLU A 179 -4.03 -1.29 26.17
C GLU A 179 -4.51 -0.05 26.96
N GLU A 180 -3.67 0.51 27.83
CA GLU A 180 -3.98 1.72 28.60
C GLU A 180 -4.36 2.91 27.72
N ARG A 181 -3.65 3.10 26.61
CA ARG A 181 -3.96 4.15 25.64
C ARG A 181 -5.27 3.85 24.91
N MET A 182 -5.49 2.60 24.52
CA MET A 182 -6.68 2.18 23.79
C MET A 182 -7.94 2.34 24.65
N LEU A 183 -7.88 2.04 25.95
CA LEU A 183 -8.97 2.29 26.91
C LEU A 183 -9.45 3.75 26.87
N LYS A 184 -8.53 4.71 26.82
CA LYS A 184 -8.85 6.15 26.72
C LYS A 184 -9.49 6.52 25.37
N LEU A 185 -9.18 5.77 24.32
CA LEU A 185 -9.66 6.03 22.95
C LEU A 185 -10.96 5.28 22.61
N LEU A 186 -11.29 4.22 23.34
CA LEU A 186 -12.42 3.32 23.12
C LEU A 186 -13.76 4.04 22.95
N PRO A 187 -14.12 5.08 23.74
CA PRO A 187 -15.42 5.74 23.60
C PRO A 187 -15.61 6.48 22.27
N ASN A 188 -14.52 6.89 21.61
CA ASN A 188 -14.55 7.79 20.46
C ASN A 188 -13.87 7.20 19.22
N ILE A 189 -13.63 5.89 19.17
CA ILE A 189 -12.95 5.25 18.04
C ILE A 189 -13.92 5.08 16.85
N PRO A 190 -13.51 5.43 15.61
CA PRO A 190 -14.29 5.14 14.42
C PRO A 190 -14.45 3.63 14.21
N ALA A 191 -15.64 3.19 13.78
CA ALA A 191 -15.94 1.75 13.59
C ALA A 191 -14.95 1.02 12.65
N LYS A 192 -14.52 1.68 11.56
CA LYS A 192 -13.52 1.14 10.62
C LYS A 192 -12.19 0.81 11.33
N LEU A 193 -11.80 1.66 12.27
CA LEU A 193 -10.56 1.54 13.03
C LEU A 193 -10.71 0.53 14.18
N PHE A 194 -11.89 0.49 14.81
CA PHE A 194 -12.19 -0.46 15.89
C PHE A 194 -12.09 -1.92 15.46
N GLY A 195 -12.53 -2.27 14.25
CA GLY A 195 -12.40 -3.62 13.72
C GLY A 195 -10.94 -4.12 13.68
N GLU A 196 -9.99 -3.24 13.33
CA GLU A 196 -8.57 -3.56 13.39
C GLU A 196 -8.07 -3.70 14.83
N CYS A 197 -8.54 -2.87 15.76
CA CYS A 197 -8.21 -3.01 17.18
C CYS A 197 -8.66 -4.38 17.74
N VAL A 198 -9.88 -4.81 17.42
CA VAL A 198 -10.41 -6.12 17.83
C VAL A 198 -9.47 -7.23 17.35
N ARG A 199 -9.08 -7.19 16.08
CA ARG A 199 -8.09 -8.13 15.54
C ARG A 199 -6.77 -8.05 16.31
N LEU A 200 -6.19 -6.86 16.46
CA LEU A 200 -4.85 -6.69 17.01
C LEU A 200 -4.71 -7.13 18.47
N PHE A 201 -5.70 -6.82 19.31
CA PHE A 201 -5.65 -7.12 20.75
C PHE A 201 -6.21 -8.50 21.10
N MET A 202 -7.19 -9.02 20.33
CA MET A 202 -7.82 -10.31 20.65
C MET A 202 -7.19 -11.48 19.88
N GLU A 203 -6.54 -11.29 18.73
CA GLU A 203 -6.02 -12.41 17.94
C GLU A 203 -4.99 -13.26 18.69
N LYS A 204 -4.11 -12.60 19.46
CA LYS A 204 -3.10 -13.21 20.32
C LYS A 204 -3.45 -12.99 21.79
N SER A 205 -3.38 -14.07 22.58
CA SER A 205 -3.75 -14.07 24.00
C SER A 205 -2.90 -13.14 24.84
N GLU A 206 -1.62 -13.01 24.48
CA GLU A 206 -0.57 -12.33 25.24
C GLU A 206 -0.63 -10.81 25.12
N ARG A 207 -1.39 -10.27 24.15
CA ARG A 207 -1.42 -8.84 23.82
C ARG A 207 -2.40 -8.01 24.65
N SER A 208 -3.32 -8.66 25.35
CA SER A 208 -4.28 -7.94 26.19
C SER A 208 -4.80 -8.77 27.34
N SER A 209 -5.17 -8.09 28.41
CA SER A 209 -5.84 -8.70 29.56
C SER A 209 -7.23 -9.23 29.18
N ASP A 210 -7.68 -10.27 29.87
CA ASP A 210 -9.04 -10.80 29.66
C ASP A 210 -10.13 -9.80 30.04
N GLU A 211 -9.84 -8.92 31.01
CA GLU A 211 -10.73 -7.81 31.39
C GLU A 211 -10.88 -6.81 30.24
N PHE A 212 -9.79 -6.45 29.57
CA PHE A 212 -9.86 -5.59 28.39
C PHE A 212 -10.64 -6.24 27.24
N LYS A 213 -10.45 -7.54 27.01
CA LYS A 213 -11.22 -8.29 25.99
C LYS A 213 -12.72 -8.24 26.27
N LYS A 214 -13.16 -8.33 27.53
CA LYS A 214 -14.56 -8.15 27.94
C LYS A 214 -15.05 -6.73 27.66
N GLN A 215 -14.25 -5.71 27.98
CA GLN A 215 -14.64 -4.33 27.68
C GLN A 215 -14.76 -4.07 26.18
N MET A 216 -13.86 -4.64 25.37
CA MET A 216 -13.97 -4.59 23.91
C MET A 216 -15.24 -5.27 23.42
N SER A 217 -15.62 -6.44 23.96
CA SER A 217 -16.82 -7.16 23.51
C SER A 217 -18.11 -6.39 23.75
N LEU A 218 -18.18 -5.62 24.84
CA LEU A 218 -19.32 -4.73 25.14
C LEU A 218 -19.47 -3.59 24.13
N VAL A 219 -18.39 -3.17 23.48
CA VAL A 219 -18.38 -2.06 22.50
C VAL A 219 -18.63 -2.54 21.06
N ILE A 220 -18.42 -3.84 20.77
CA ILE A 220 -18.66 -4.43 19.44
C ILE A 220 -20.05 -4.08 18.86
N PRO A 221 -21.17 -4.23 19.59
CA PRO A 221 -22.50 -3.87 19.09
C PRO A 221 -22.60 -2.45 18.51
N VAL A 222 -21.95 -1.48 19.16
CA VAL A 222 -22.01 -0.06 18.79
C VAL A 222 -21.43 0.18 17.40
N HIS A 223 -20.41 -0.60 17.03
CA HIS A 223 -19.67 -0.42 15.79
C HIS A 223 -20.06 -1.41 14.69
N LEU A 224 -20.75 -2.50 15.03
CA LEU A 224 -20.96 -3.67 14.16
C LEU A 224 -21.52 -3.31 12.78
N ASN A 225 -22.56 -2.48 12.73
CA ASN A 225 -23.22 -2.06 11.48
C ASN A 225 -22.35 -1.20 10.55
N LYS A 226 -21.24 -0.65 11.06
CA LYS A 226 -20.32 0.25 10.36
C LYS A 226 -18.94 -0.38 10.10
N MET A 227 -18.71 -1.61 10.56
CA MET A 227 -17.48 -2.35 10.27
C MET A 227 -17.48 -2.87 8.82
N SER A 228 -16.33 -3.36 8.35
CA SER A 228 -16.28 -4.17 7.13
C SER A 228 -16.77 -5.61 7.41
N PRO A 229 -17.19 -6.39 6.41
CA PRO A 229 -17.50 -7.82 6.57
C PRO A 229 -16.34 -8.59 7.18
N GLN A 230 -15.09 -8.32 6.75
CA GLN A 230 -13.91 -8.99 7.29
C GLN A 230 -13.70 -8.68 8.77
N ALA A 231 -13.82 -7.41 9.16
CA ALA A 231 -13.73 -7.00 10.55
C ALA A 231 -14.88 -7.59 11.40
N THR A 232 -16.09 -7.65 10.84
CA THR A 232 -17.27 -8.24 11.50
C THR A 232 -17.07 -9.74 11.73
N ALA A 233 -16.60 -10.48 10.73
CA ALA A 233 -16.30 -11.90 10.86
C ALA A 233 -15.17 -12.16 11.85
N LYS A 234 -14.13 -11.31 11.85
CA LYS A 234 -13.05 -11.41 12.84
C LYS A 234 -13.55 -11.10 14.25
N ALA A 235 -14.38 -10.08 14.43
CA ALA A 235 -14.98 -9.77 15.72
C ALA A 235 -15.84 -10.93 16.25
N PHE A 236 -16.63 -11.58 15.38
CA PHE A 236 -17.37 -12.80 15.72
C PHE A 236 -16.41 -13.91 16.18
N GLU A 237 -15.37 -14.20 15.39
CA GLU A 237 -14.36 -15.21 15.73
C GLU A 237 -13.73 -14.95 17.10
N MET A 238 -13.35 -13.71 17.38
CA MET A 238 -12.70 -13.35 18.64
C MET A 238 -13.64 -13.51 19.82
N VAL A 239 -14.87 -13.01 19.71
CA VAL A 239 -15.88 -13.14 20.78
C VAL A 239 -16.21 -14.60 21.05
N TYR A 240 -16.33 -15.42 20.01
CA TYR A 240 -16.56 -16.86 20.16
C TYR A 240 -15.37 -17.57 20.81
N LYS A 241 -14.14 -17.33 20.31
CA LYS A 241 -12.89 -17.94 20.80
C LYS A 241 -12.65 -17.70 22.30
N TYR A 242 -12.99 -16.51 22.80
CA TYR A 242 -12.80 -16.16 24.22
C TYR A 242 -14.05 -16.39 25.09
N ASN A 243 -15.06 -17.09 24.57
CA ASN A 243 -16.31 -17.34 25.29
C ASN A 243 -16.99 -16.05 25.81
N LEU A 244 -16.94 -14.99 24.98
CA LEU A 244 -17.56 -13.68 25.25
C LEU A 244 -18.88 -13.50 24.49
N MET A 245 -19.32 -14.54 23.76
CA MET A 245 -20.56 -14.52 23.00
C MET A 245 -21.74 -14.64 23.96
N THR A 246 -22.48 -13.55 24.13
CA THR A 246 -23.74 -13.55 24.91
C THR A 246 -24.93 -13.68 23.97
N ASP A 247 -26.06 -14.15 24.50
CA ASP A 247 -27.32 -14.21 23.75
C ASP A 247 -27.70 -12.83 23.19
N TYR A 248 -27.50 -11.78 23.99
CA TYR A 248 -27.67 -10.39 23.56
C TYR A 248 -26.81 -10.05 22.34
N LEU A 249 -25.51 -10.34 22.39
CA LEU A 249 -24.59 -10.02 21.29
C LEU A 249 -24.91 -10.84 20.03
N PHE A 250 -25.30 -12.10 20.20
CA PHE A 250 -25.66 -12.95 19.08
C PHE A 250 -27.02 -12.60 18.48
N PHE A 251 -28.11 -12.74 19.24
CA PHE A 251 -29.47 -12.65 18.70
C PHE A 251 -29.86 -11.22 18.28
N ASP A 252 -29.45 -10.20 19.03
CA ASP A 252 -29.85 -8.82 18.75
C ASP A 252 -28.98 -8.15 17.70
N HIS A 253 -27.72 -8.58 17.55
CA HIS A 253 -26.74 -7.92 16.67
C HIS A 253 -26.24 -8.82 15.54
N PHE A 254 -25.49 -9.87 15.84
CA PHE A 254 -24.88 -10.71 14.80
C PHE A 254 -25.91 -11.44 13.94
N HIS A 255 -26.90 -12.07 14.57
CA HIS A 255 -27.95 -12.83 13.92
C HIS A 255 -28.74 -11.95 12.94
N PHE A 256 -29.05 -10.70 13.30
CA PHE A 256 -29.73 -9.77 12.39
C PHE A 256 -28.91 -9.48 11.13
N ILE A 257 -27.60 -9.24 11.27
CA ILE A 257 -26.68 -9.02 10.14
C ILE A 257 -26.60 -10.26 9.27
N LEU A 258 -26.45 -11.43 9.87
CA LEU A 258 -26.38 -12.70 9.14
C LEU A 258 -27.68 -12.95 8.37
N ARG A 259 -28.83 -12.74 9.00
CA ARG A 259 -30.13 -12.96 8.36
C ARG A 259 -30.39 -11.98 7.21
N LYS A 260 -30.07 -10.69 7.37
CA LYS A 260 -30.44 -9.64 6.40
C LYS A 260 -29.35 -9.29 5.38
N ARG A 261 -28.08 -9.54 5.71
CA ARG A 261 -26.92 -9.04 4.98
C ARG A 261 -25.84 -10.10 4.77
N PHE A 262 -26.15 -11.40 4.82
CA PHE A 262 -25.15 -12.46 4.59
C PHE A 262 -24.36 -12.28 3.28
N LYS A 263 -25.03 -11.87 2.19
CA LYS A 263 -24.37 -11.64 0.90
C LYS A 263 -23.21 -10.65 0.94
N TRP A 264 -23.21 -9.73 1.91
CA TRP A 264 -22.16 -8.74 2.10
C TRP A 264 -20.81 -9.40 2.45
N PHE A 265 -20.80 -10.58 3.08
CA PHE A 265 -19.58 -11.33 3.40
C PHE A 265 -18.94 -12.00 2.16
N LEU A 266 -19.67 -12.18 1.06
CA LEU A 266 -19.16 -12.80 -0.17
C LEU A 266 -18.14 -11.90 -0.90
N MET A 267 -18.38 -10.58 -0.85
CA MET A 267 -17.60 -9.61 -1.61
C MET A 267 -16.19 -9.37 -1.03
N GLU A 268 -15.99 -9.60 0.27
CA GLU A 268 -14.73 -9.27 0.97
C GLU A 268 -13.98 -10.49 1.55
N ARG A 269 -14.16 -11.70 1.00
CA ARG A 269 -13.46 -12.92 1.44
C ARG A 269 -13.74 -13.37 2.88
N ALA A 270 -14.77 -12.81 3.51
CA ALA A 270 -15.16 -13.13 4.88
C ALA A 270 -16.13 -14.33 4.96
N CYS A 271 -16.77 -14.71 3.84
CA CYS A 271 -17.79 -15.75 3.82
C CYS A 271 -17.31 -17.14 4.31
N PRO A 272 -16.14 -17.67 3.89
CA PRO A 272 -15.68 -18.97 4.38
C PRO A 272 -15.50 -18.97 5.90
N LEU A 273 -14.89 -17.90 6.44
CA LEU A 273 -14.70 -17.73 7.87
C LEU A 273 -16.05 -17.70 8.60
N MET A 274 -17.02 -16.94 8.09
CA MET A 274 -18.33 -16.85 8.73
C MET A 274 -19.08 -18.19 8.72
N LEU A 275 -19.06 -18.94 7.62
CA LEU A 275 -19.68 -20.27 7.54
C LEU A 275 -19.05 -21.24 8.54
N ARG A 276 -17.71 -21.23 8.64
CA ARG A 276 -16.98 -22.04 9.62
C ARG A 276 -17.42 -21.71 11.05
N LEU A 277 -17.53 -20.43 11.38
CA LEU A 277 -17.94 -19.96 12.71
C LEU A 277 -19.37 -20.35 13.05
N LEU A 278 -20.30 -20.27 12.09
CA LEU A 278 -21.69 -20.70 12.29
C LEU A 278 -21.79 -22.20 12.55
N ARG A 279 -20.95 -23.00 11.88
CA ARG A 279 -20.83 -24.44 12.11
C ARG A 279 -20.25 -24.73 13.50
N GLU A 280 -19.12 -24.11 13.84
CA GLU A 280 -18.41 -24.35 15.11
C GLU A 280 -19.25 -23.98 16.32
N ALA A 281 -20.04 -22.92 16.23
CA ALA A 281 -20.93 -22.47 17.29
C ALA A 281 -22.24 -23.26 17.37
N ASN A 282 -22.38 -24.33 16.59
CA ASN A 282 -23.51 -25.27 16.64
C ASN A 282 -24.88 -24.59 16.52
N PHE A 283 -25.02 -23.57 15.66
CA PHE A 283 -26.28 -22.84 15.44
C PHE A 283 -27.29 -23.61 14.57
N GLU A 284 -27.32 -24.94 14.66
CA GLU A 284 -28.33 -25.78 14.00
C GLU A 284 -29.75 -25.36 14.42
N THR A 285 -29.92 -24.99 15.69
CA THR A 285 -31.21 -24.62 16.30
C THR A 285 -31.79 -23.29 15.80
N CYS A 286 -31.03 -22.50 15.04
CA CYS A 286 -31.55 -21.27 14.42
C CYS A 286 -32.25 -21.58 13.09
N GLU A 287 -33.42 -22.22 13.15
CA GLU A 287 -34.22 -22.64 11.98
C GLU A 287 -34.48 -21.52 10.96
N PHE A 288 -34.57 -20.28 11.42
CA PHE A 288 -34.83 -19.09 10.61
C PHE A 288 -33.60 -18.44 9.99
N LEU A 289 -32.38 -18.83 10.40
CA LEU A 289 -31.14 -18.24 9.89
C LEU A 289 -30.71 -18.89 8.56
N TRP A 290 -30.64 -20.21 8.55
CA TRP A 290 -30.06 -20.97 7.44
C TRP A 290 -30.81 -20.85 6.10
N PRO A 291 -32.15 -20.85 6.05
CA PRO A 291 -32.87 -20.63 4.79
C PRO A 291 -32.50 -19.30 4.12
N GLU A 292 -32.32 -18.23 4.90
CA GLU A 292 -31.95 -16.91 4.39
C GLU A 292 -30.48 -16.85 3.95
N VAL A 293 -29.58 -17.53 4.66
CA VAL A 293 -28.17 -17.67 4.28
C VAL A 293 -28.06 -18.40 2.94
N TYR A 294 -28.73 -19.54 2.77
CA TYR A 294 -28.74 -20.30 1.52
C TYR A 294 -29.36 -19.52 0.36
N LYS A 295 -30.48 -18.85 0.59
CA LYS A 295 -31.12 -17.99 -0.42
C LYS A 295 -30.20 -16.88 -0.91
N GLN A 296 -29.46 -16.23 0.00
CA GLN A 296 -28.51 -15.19 -0.36
C GLN A 296 -27.28 -15.73 -1.08
N LEU A 297 -26.79 -16.93 -0.70
CA LEU A 297 -25.71 -17.62 -1.40
C LEU A 297 -26.11 -17.99 -2.84
N ASP A 298 -27.31 -18.57 -3.03
CA ASP A 298 -27.81 -18.98 -4.35
C ASP A 298 -27.99 -17.75 -5.27
N ALA A 299 -28.54 -16.65 -4.75
CA ALA A 299 -28.76 -15.42 -5.51
C ALA A 299 -27.47 -14.72 -5.96
N GLU A 300 -26.37 -14.91 -5.23
CA GLU A 300 -25.08 -14.26 -5.51
C GLU A 300 -24.03 -15.24 -6.04
N LEU A 301 -24.45 -16.44 -6.46
CA LEU A 301 -23.55 -17.50 -6.94
C LEU A 301 -22.56 -17.00 -7.97
N ASP A 302 -23.01 -16.18 -8.93
CA ASP A 302 -22.23 -15.61 -10.02
C ASP A 302 -21.23 -14.54 -9.58
N ARG A 303 -21.42 -13.94 -8.40
CA ARG A 303 -20.53 -12.90 -7.86
C ARG A 303 -19.45 -13.43 -6.93
N ILE A 304 -19.49 -14.71 -6.56
CA ILE A 304 -18.48 -15.32 -5.69
C ILE A 304 -17.10 -15.29 -6.39
N PRO A 305 -16.07 -14.70 -5.75
CA PRO A 305 -14.71 -14.73 -6.27
C PRO A 305 -14.17 -16.16 -6.40
N LYS A 306 -13.45 -16.45 -7.49
CA LYS A 306 -12.96 -17.80 -7.83
C LYS A 306 -12.13 -18.45 -6.72
N ASP A 307 -11.29 -17.66 -6.08
CA ASP A 307 -10.45 -18.07 -4.94
C ASP A 307 -11.26 -18.45 -3.69
N GLN A 308 -12.52 -18.03 -3.60
CA GLN A 308 -13.43 -18.39 -2.51
C GLN A 308 -14.33 -19.58 -2.81
N CYS A 309 -14.55 -19.95 -4.07
CA CYS A 309 -15.48 -21.03 -4.41
C CYS A 309 -15.14 -22.35 -3.71
N ALA A 310 -13.87 -22.77 -3.72
CA ALA A 310 -13.46 -24.01 -3.05
C ALA A 310 -13.59 -23.92 -1.51
N PRO A 311 -13.06 -22.89 -0.82
CA PRO A 311 -13.27 -22.71 0.62
C PRO A 311 -14.74 -22.69 1.04
N ILE A 312 -15.62 -22.00 0.30
CA ILE A 312 -17.06 -21.95 0.62
C ILE A 312 -17.69 -23.33 0.44
N ARG A 313 -17.40 -24.02 -0.67
CA ARG A 313 -17.91 -25.38 -0.93
C ARG A 313 -17.52 -26.32 0.20
N ASP A 314 -16.25 -26.31 0.60
CA ASP A 314 -15.75 -27.24 1.60
C ASP A 314 -16.39 -26.99 2.98
N GLU A 315 -16.60 -25.73 3.36
CA GLU A 315 -17.35 -25.43 4.60
C GLU A 315 -18.83 -25.81 4.51
N LEU A 316 -19.49 -25.62 3.36
CA LEU A 316 -20.87 -26.06 3.15
C LEU A 316 -21.03 -27.58 3.26
N VAL A 317 -20.09 -28.36 2.73
CA VAL A 317 -20.07 -29.83 2.88
C VAL A 317 -19.96 -30.20 4.36
N LYS A 318 -19.01 -29.60 5.10
CA LYS A 318 -18.85 -29.83 6.55
C LYS A 318 -20.09 -29.43 7.35
N ILE A 319 -20.80 -28.38 6.95
CA ILE A 319 -22.09 -27.99 7.56
C ILE A 319 -23.14 -29.07 7.31
N GLY A 320 -23.19 -29.66 6.11
CA GLY A 320 -24.12 -30.74 5.79
C GLY A 320 -23.83 -32.03 6.56
N GLU A 321 -22.55 -32.31 6.82
CA GLU A 321 -22.11 -33.42 7.67
C GLU A 321 -22.42 -33.18 9.15
N ALA A 322 -22.22 -31.95 9.63
CA ALA A 322 -22.48 -31.57 11.02
C ALA A 322 -23.98 -31.48 11.35
N PHE A 323 -24.80 -31.00 10.40
CA PHE A 323 -26.24 -30.79 10.59
C PHE A 323 -27.04 -31.56 9.51
N PRO A 324 -27.32 -32.85 9.74
CA PRO A 324 -28.04 -33.69 8.77
C PRO A 324 -29.45 -33.17 8.43
N SER A 325 -30.08 -32.40 9.34
CA SER A 325 -31.36 -31.73 9.11
C SER A 325 -31.28 -30.68 7.99
N HIS A 326 -30.13 -30.01 7.84
CA HIS A 326 -29.83 -29.04 6.77
C HIS A 326 -29.36 -29.72 5.47
N SER A 327 -28.95 -30.99 5.55
CA SER A 327 -28.38 -31.74 4.44
C SER A 327 -29.36 -32.01 3.30
N GLN A 328 -30.68 -31.85 3.53
CA GLN A 328 -31.63 -32.53 2.65
C GLN A 328 -32.01 -31.85 1.34
N TYR A 329 -31.68 -30.58 1.03
CA TYR A 329 -31.88 -30.10 -0.36
C TYR A 329 -31.02 -28.88 -0.71
N ASN A 330 -31.07 -27.80 0.08
CA ASN A 330 -30.47 -26.51 -0.34
C ASN A 330 -28.94 -26.47 -0.19
N ASN A 331 -28.39 -27.02 0.90
CA ASN A 331 -26.94 -26.99 1.13
C ASN A 331 -26.17 -27.80 0.07
N ILE A 332 -26.58 -29.05 -0.16
CA ILE A 332 -25.94 -29.94 -1.16
C ILE A 332 -26.09 -29.37 -2.58
N ILE A 333 -27.23 -28.79 -2.93
CA ILE A 333 -27.43 -28.17 -4.25
C ILE A 333 -26.52 -26.96 -4.43
N ILE A 334 -26.45 -26.07 -3.44
CA ILE A 334 -25.59 -24.88 -3.51
C ILE A 334 -24.12 -25.29 -3.55
N ALA A 335 -23.68 -26.24 -2.70
CA ALA A 335 -22.32 -26.77 -2.73
C ALA A 335 -21.97 -27.38 -4.09
N LYS A 336 -22.90 -28.14 -4.71
CA LYS A 336 -22.73 -28.68 -6.07
C LYS A 336 -22.64 -27.58 -7.13
N LYS A 337 -23.49 -26.54 -7.07
CA LYS A 337 -23.45 -25.39 -7.99
C LYS A 337 -22.12 -24.64 -7.89
N ILE A 338 -21.66 -24.35 -6.67
CA ILE A 338 -20.37 -23.69 -6.41
C ILE A 338 -19.21 -24.58 -6.90
N GLY A 339 -19.27 -25.89 -6.63
CA GLY A 339 -18.29 -26.86 -7.11
C GLY A 339 -18.22 -26.94 -8.64
N ALA A 340 -19.36 -27.03 -9.32
CA ALA A 340 -19.43 -27.04 -10.78
C ALA A 340 -18.84 -25.76 -11.38
N ARG A 341 -19.11 -24.60 -10.76
CA ARG A 341 -18.49 -23.33 -11.18
C ARG A 341 -16.99 -23.32 -10.96
N ALA A 342 -16.51 -23.78 -9.80
CA ALA A 342 -15.08 -23.87 -9.52
C ALA A 342 -14.36 -24.73 -10.58
N THR A 343 -14.97 -25.86 -10.98
CA THR A 343 -14.46 -26.74 -12.04
C THR A 343 -14.50 -26.07 -13.42
N TRP A 344 -15.60 -25.39 -13.77
CA TRP A 344 -15.70 -24.66 -15.05
C TRP A 344 -14.64 -23.56 -15.14
N GLU A 345 -14.44 -22.80 -14.06
CA GLU A 345 -13.41 -21.77 -13.95
C GLU A 345 -11.99 -22.36 -14.04
N ALA A 346 -11.74 -23.52 -13.44
CA ALA A 346 -10.45 -24.20 -13.51
C ALA A 346 -10.14 -24.73 -14.92
N THR A 347 -11.16 -25.06 -15.70
CA THR A 347 -11.06 -25.65 -17.04
C THR A 347 -11.35 -24.61 -18.13
N LEU A 348 -12.58 -24.57 -18.63
CA LEU A 348 -13.03 -23.77 -19.77
C LEU A 348 -12.88 -22.26 -19.55
N GLY A 349 -13.25 -21.75 -18.37
CA GLY A 349 -13.10 -20.32 -18.04
C GLY A 349 -11.64 -19.89 -17.98
N GLY A 350 -10.76 -20.76 -17.48
CA GLY A 350 -9.31 -20.54 -17.47
C GLY A 350 -8.71 -20.53 -18.88
N GLN A 351 -9.14 -21.45 -19.74
CA GLN A 351 -8.75 -21.50 -21.15
C GLN A 351 -9.20 -20.26 -21.92
N ALA A 352 -10.45 -19.81 -21.74
CA ALA A 352 -10.97 -18.60 -22.36
C ALA A 352 -10.15 -17.33 -22.00
N ARG A 353 -9.68 -17.21 -20.75
CA ARG A 353 -8.81 -16.08 -20.33
C ARG A 353 -7.40 -16.17 -20.94
N ARG A 354 -6.85 -17.37 -21.10
CA ARG A 354 -5.56 -17.61 -21.78
C ARG A 354 -5.62 -17.27 -23.27
N LEU A 355 -6.80 -17.27 -23.87
CA LEU A 355 -7.05 -16.81 -25.23
C LEU A 355 -7.17 -15.28 -25.35
N SER A 356 -7.07 -14.53 -24.25
CA SER A 356 -6.99 -13.07 -24.33
C SER A 356 -5.66 -12.64 -24.95
N LEU A 357 -5.69 -11.63 -25.82
CA LEU A 357 -4.51 -11.15 -26.55
C LEU A 357 -3.33 -10.82 -25.61
N VAL A 358 -3.60 -10.24 -24.44
CA VAL A 358 -2.57 -9.88 -23.46
C VAL A 358 -1.87 -11.12 -22.90
N GLU A 359 -2.63 -12.17 -22.56
CA GLU A 359 -2.05 -13.41 -22.02
C GLU A 359 -1.33 -14.21 -23.11
N ILE A 360 -1.85 -14.22 -24.34
CA ILE A 360 -1.16 -14.80 -25.50
C ILE A 360 0.23 -14.16 -25.66
N VAL A 361 0.30 -12.83 -25.74
CA VAL A 361 1.58 -12.11 -25.93
C VAL A 361 2.55 -12.37 -24.77
N LYS A 362 2.09 -12.41 -23.52
CA LYS A 362 2.95 -12.73 -22.36
C LYS A 362 3.51 -14.16 -22.46
N ASN A 363 2.66 -15.12 -22.82
CA ASN A 363 3.06 -16.52 -22.95
C ASN A 363 4.04 -16.70 -24.11
N ASP A 364 3.83 -16.03 -25.24
CA ASP A 364 4.75 -16.06 -26.38
C ASP A 364 6.14 -15.50 -26.02
N ILE A 365 6.19 -14.42 -25.24
CA ILE A 365 7.45 -13.86 -24.74
C ILE A 365 8.19 -14.87 -23.85
N LEU A 366 7.47 -15.53 -22.93
CA LEU A 366 8.05 -16.54 -22.04
C LEU A 366 8.56 -17.74 -22.83
N TYR A 367 7.74 -18.26 -23.74
CA TYR A 367 8.09 -19.37 -24.61
C TYR A 367 9.31 -19.05 -25.48
N PHE A 368 9.36 -17.85 -26.07
CA PHE A 368 10.51 -17.40 -26.85
C PHE A 368 11.80 -17.36 -26.02
N LYS A 369 11.73 -16.88 -24.76
CA LYS A 369 12.88 -16.87 -23.84
C LYS A 369 13.38 -18.28 -23.51
N GLU A 370 12.47 -19.23 -23.27
CA GLU A 370 12.84 -20.63 -23.02
C GLU A 370 13.47 -21.28 -24.25
N LYS A 371 12.90 -21.05 -25.44
CA LYS A 371 13.45 -21.53 -26.71
C LYS A 371 14.87 -20.99 -26.95
N GLN A 372 15.09 -19.71 -26.71
CA GLN A 372 16.42 -19.08 -26.81
C GLN A 372 17.42 -19.66 -25.79
N LYS A 373 16.97 -19.94 -24.56
CA LYS A 373 17.81 -20.58 -23.54
C LYS A 373 18.27 -21.97 -23.99
N LEU A 374 17.34 -22.78 -24.52
CA LEU A 374 17.61 -24.12 -25.04
C LEU A 374 18.58 -24.08 -26.23
N PHE A 375 18.35 -23.21 -27.20
CA PHE A 375 19.26 -23.03 -28.34
C PHE A 375 20.68 -22.70 -27.90
N ARG A 376 20.83 -21.74 -26.96
CA ARG A 376 22.15 -21.35 -26.45
C ARG A 376 22.86 -22.49 -25.73
N SER A 377 22.15 -23.28 -24.94
CA SER A 377 22.72 -24.46 -24.27
C SER A 377 23.13 -25.56 -25.26
N GLN A 378 22.33 -25.78 -26.30
CA GLN A 378 22.62 -26.80 -27.32
C GLN A 378 23.80 -26.38 -28.23
N SER A 379 23.85 -25.13 -28.66
CA SER A 379 24.97 -24.59 -29.45
C SER A 379 26.30 -24.53 -28.67
N GLN A 380 26.26 -24.55 -27.33
CA GLN A 380 27.46 -24.65 -26.50
C GLN A 380 27.93 -26.09 -26.28
N GLN A 381 27.03 -27.08 -26.40
CA GLN A 381 27.34 -28.50 -26.23
C GLN A 381 27.63 -29.23 -27.56
N SER A 382 27.21 -28.67 -28.68
CA SER A 382 27.51 -29.16 -30.02
C SER A 382 27.62 -27.95 -30.96
N PRO A 383 28.83 -27.40 -31.16
CA PRO A 383 29.06 -26.28 -32.07
C PRO A 383 28.72 -26.61 -33.52
#